data_AF-A0A8T7JP73-F1
#
_entry.id   AF-A0A8T7JP73-F1
#
_cell.length_a   1.000
_cell.length_b   1.000
_cell.length_c   1.000
_cell.angle_alpha   90.00
_cell.angle_beta   90.00
_cell.angle_gamma   90.00
#
_symmetry.space_group_name_H-M   'P 1'
#
loop_
_entity.id
_entity.type
_entity.pdbx_description
1 polymer ?
#
loop_
_entity_poly.entity_id
_entity_poly.type
_entity_poly.pdbx_seq_one_letter_code
_entity_poly.pdbx_strand_id
1 'polypeptide(L)' 'MPYTHQGQHYSIKKPVISIAVNKLKVVVKDQSGSQLFEFTDRNESKAFLTLLCQA' A
#
# COMPACT_ATOMS: atom_id res chain seq x y z
N MET A 1 -0.25 8.68 -5.74
CA MET A 1 -1.51 8.50 -5.02
C MET A 1 -1.28 8.84 -3.55
N PRO A 2 -1.88 9.93 -3.05
CA PRO A 2 -1.86 10.21 -1.61
C PRO A 2 -2.71 9.15 -0.89
N TYR A 3 -2.20 8.63 0.23
CA TYR A 3 -2.90 7.63 1.04
C TYR A 3 -2.63 7.88 2.52
N THR A 4 -3.69 7.95 3.33
CA THR A 4 -3.57 8.11 4.79
C THR A 4 -3.78 6.76 5.44
N HIS A 5 -2.81 6.30 6.22
CA HIS A 5 -2.90 5.06 6.99
C HIS A 5 -2.43 5.30 8.41
N GLN A 6 -3.26 4.95 9.40
CA GLN A 6 -2.94 5.12 10.83
C GLN A 6 -2.45 6.53 11.21
N GLY A 7 -3.01 7.57 10.58
CA GLY A 7 -2.62 8.96 10.81
C GLY A 7 -1.31 9.39 10.12
N GLN A 8 -0.64 8.51 9.38
CA GLN A 8 0.51 8.83 8.54
C GLN A 8 0.08 9.07 7.09
N HIS A 9 0.65 10.10 6.47
CA HIS A 9 0.44 10.42 5.06
C HIS A 9 1.53 9.82 4.19
N TYR A 10 1.13 8.97 3.24
CA TYR A 10 2.00 8.34 2.26
C TYR A 10 1.73 8.92 0.88
N SER A 11 2.79 9.03 0.08
CA SER A 11 2.71 9.39 -1.33
C SER A 11 3.26 8.24 -2.16
N ILE A 12 2.36 7.41 -2.68
CA ILE A 12 2.71 6.24 -3.49
C ILE A 12 2.89 6.70 -4.93
N LYS A 13 4.11 6.66 -5.46
CA LYS A 13 4.41 7.14 -6.81
C LYS A 13 4.18 6.06 -7.86
N LYS A 14 3.83 6.50 -9.06
CA LYS A 14 3.76 5.61 -10.23
C LYS A 14 5.07 5.63 -11.03
N PRO A 15 5.43 4.53 -11.70
CA PRO A 15 4.77 3.23 -11.64
C PRO A 15 5.07 2.52 -10.30
N VAL A 16 4.09 1.77 -9.80
CA VAL A 16 4.33 0.80 -8.73
C VAL A 16 5.13 -0.35 -9.35
N ILE A 17 6.30 -0.62 -8.81
CA ILE A 17 7.26 -1.60 -9.35
C ILE A 17 6.87 -3.01 -8.90
N SER A 18 6.52 -3.17 -7.62
CA SER A 18 6.07 -4.45 -7.09
C SER A 18 5.24 -4.28 -5.82
N ILE A 19 4.42 -5.28 -5.54
CA ILE A 19 3.62 -5.38 -4.31
C ILE A 19 3.87 -6.78 -3.72
N ALA A 20 4.26 -6.85 -2.45
CA ALA A 20 4.39 -8.09 -1.71
C ALA A 20 3.37 -8.12 -0.57
N VAL A 21 2.64 -9.24 -0.44
CA VAL A 21 1.59 -9.40 0.55
C VAL A 21 1.91 -10.57 1.47
N ASN A 22 1.94 -10.33 2.77
CA ASN A 22 2.08 -11.36 3.79
C ASN A 22 1.00 -11.17 4.88
N LYS A 23 -0.11 -11.89 4.74
CA LYS A 23 -1.30 -11.80 5.62
C LYS A 23 -1.84 -10.36 5.69
N LEU A 24 -1.52 -9.65 6.78
CA LEU A 24 -1.95 -8.27 7.04
C LEU A 24 -0.85 -7.25 6.78
N LYS A 25 0.29 -7.67 6.23
CA LYS A 25 1.41 -6.81 5.86
C LYS A 25 1.46 -6.68 4.35
N VAL A 26 1.47 -5.46 3.85
CA VAL A 26 1.62 -5.15 2.42
C VAL A 26 2.85 -4.28 2.27
N VAL A 27 3.79 -4.72 1.44
CA VAL A 27 4.95 -3.91 1.05
C VAL A 27 4.72 -3.43 -0.37
N VAL A 28 4.70 -2.11 -0.55
CA VAL A 28 4.61 -1.47 -1.85
C VAL A 28 5.98 -0.92 -2.21
N LYS A 29 6.50 -1.30 -3.37
CA LYS A 29 7.73 -0.73 -3.92
C LYS A 29 7.37 0.18 -5.09
N ASP A 30 7.70 1.45 -4.97
CA ASP A 30 7.58 2.45 -6.02
C ASP A 30 8.95 3.06 -6.37
N GLN A 31 8.96 4.12 -7.19
CA GLN A 31 10.18 4.85 -7.56
C GLN A 31 10.93 5.49 -6.38
N SER A 32 10.25 5.74 -5.25
CA SER A 32 10.82 6.33 -4.04
C SER A 32 11.34 5.28 -3.06
N GLY A 33 10.99 4.00 -3.25
CA GLY A 33 11.49 2.89 -2.45
C GLY A 33 10.38 1.96 -1.97
N SER A 34 10.67 1.20 -0.91
CA SER A 34 9.72 0.26 -0.31
C SER A 34 9.04 0.87 0.91
N GLN A 35 7.72 0.76 0.97
CA GLN A 35 6.90 1.18 2.11
C GLN A 35 6.10 -0.01 2.64
N LEU A 36 6.16 -0.23 3.95
CA LEU A 36 5.41 -1.27 4.64
C LEU A 36 4.13 -0.67 5.21
N PHE A 37 3.01 -1.33 4.92
CA PHE A 37 1.69 -1.06 5.47
C PHE A 37 1.24 -2.27 6.29
N GLU A 38 0.96 -2.05 7.57
CA GLU A 38 0.42 -3.07 8.47
C GLU A 38 -1.05 -2.78 8.75
N PHE A 39 -1.91 -3.75 8.42
CA PHE A 39 -3.35 -3.67 8.61
C PHE A 39 -3.75 -4.48 9.85
N THR A 40 -4.88 -4.10 10.46
CA THR A 40 -5.49 -4.90 11.55
C THR A 40 -6.58 -5.81 11.00
N ASP A 41 -7.21 -5.42 9.88
CA ASP A 41 -8.28 -6.16 9.23
C ASP A 41 -7.94 -6.58 7.78
N ARG A 42 -8.44 -7.74 7.36
CA ARG A 42 -8.20 -8.27 6.00
C ARG A 42 -8.98 -7.53 4.93
N ASN A 43 -10.13 -6.93 5.26
CA ASN A 43 -10.91 -6.17 4.29
C ASN A 43 -10.24 -4.82 4.01
N GLU A 44 -9.63 -4.19 5.02
CA GLU A 44 -8.80 -3.00 4.82
C GLU A 44 -7.63 -3.26 3.88
N SER A 45 -6.89 -4.35 4.07
CA SER A 45 -5.77 -4.69 3.19
C SER A 45 -6.23 -4.98 1.75
N LYS A 46 -7.38 -5.62 1.56
CA LYS A 46 -7.99 -5.83 0.24
C LYS A 46 -8.43 -4.53 -0.43
N ALA A 47 -9.06 -3.62 0.32
CA ALA A 47 -9.48 -2.32 -0.19
C ALA A 47 -8.25 -1.51 -0.65
N PHE A 48 -7.18 -1.51 0.15
CA PHE A 48 -5.91 -0.87 -0.22
C PHE A 48 -5.31 -1.45 -1.50
N LEU A 49 -5.24 -2.78 -1.64
CA LEU A 49 -4.75 -3.43 -2.86
C LEU A 49 -5.60 -3.08 -4.08
N THR A 50 -6.92 -2.99 -3.92
CA THR A 50 -7.85 -2.60 -4.99
C THR A 50 -7.56 -1.17 -5.47
N LEU A 51 -7.33 -0.24 -4.54
CA LEU A 51 -6.94 1.13 -4.87
C LEU A 51 -5.62 1.17 -5.66
N LEU A 52 -4.62 0.38 -5.25
CA LEU A 52 -3.33 0.33 -5.96
C LEU A 52 -3.43 -0.23 -7.38
N CYS A 53 -4.30 -1.21 -7.60
CA CYS A 53 -4.48 -1.82 -8.93
C CYS A 53 -5.37 -0.98 -9.86
N GLN A 54 -6.28 -0.18 -9.32
CA GLN A 54 -7.16 0.71 -10.09
C GLN A 54 -6.52 2.06 -10.43
N ALA A 55 -5.62 2.54 -9.57
CA ALA A 55 -4.99 3.83 -9.71
C ALA A 55 -4.17 3.90 -10.97
#